data_AF-A0A1L9P2C0-F1
#
_entry.id   AF-A0A1L9P2C0-F1
#
_cell.length_a   1.000
_cell.length_b   1.000
_cell.length_c   1.000
_cell.angle_alpha   90.00
_cell.angle_beta   90.00
_cell.angle_gamma   90.00
#
_symmetry.space_group_name_H-M   'P 1'
#
loop_
_entity.id
_entity.type
_entity.pdbx_description
1 polymer ?
#
loop_
_entity_poly.entity_id
_entity_poly.type
_entity_poly.pdbx_seq_one_letter_code
_entity_poly.pdbx_strand_id
1 'polypeptide(L)'
;MRAVCYVLVMTAPAKPRIDTIKTGSKLKQWYWLKSDLAAEAKRFGLKSTGAKFEILDRIAHFLDTGESDNIAPKPRTKRSKFDWHAEPLTPETPLTNSYKNTQNVRRFFKKHLGDSFKFNIEFMAWMKFNEGKTLADACAEYKAMKKREADPSFQSKIEPHNQFNQYTRDFLAEHPQLGMDDVRRIWTLKIALPSETGRHEYDASDLD
;
A
#
# COMPACT_ATOMS: atom_id res chain seq x y z
N MET A 1 -34.82 12.78 -44.33
CA MET A 1 -33.39 12.89 -43.99
C MET A 1 -33.24 12.76 -42.49
N ARG A 2 -32.86 11.57 -41.98
CA ARG A 2 -32.52 11.37 -40.56
C ARG A 2 -31.00 11.16 -40.50
N ALA A 3 -30.32 12.07 -39.82
CA ALA A 3 -28.89 11.94 -39.54
C ALA A 3 -28.71 10.79 -38.56
N VAL A 4 -28.07 9.72 -39.03
CA VAL A 4 -27.60 8.61 -38.18
C VAL A 4 -26.37 9.15 -37.44
N CYS A 5 -26.53 9.44 -36.16
CA CYS A 5 -25.44 9.81 -35.28
C CYS A 5 -24.57 8.57 -35.06
N TYR A 6 -23.44 8.49 -35.77
CA TYR A 6 -22.38 7.53 -35.47
C TYR A 6 -21.76 7.94 -34.14
N VAL A 7 -22.27 7.40 -33.02
CA VAL A 7 -21.47 7.32 -31.80
C VAL A 7 -20.38 6.31 -32.09
N LEU A 8 -19.21 6.83 -32.45
CA LEU A 8 -17.98 6.05 -32.50
C LEU A 8 -17.75 5.53 -31.08
N VAL A 9 -18.15 4.29 -30.81
CA VAL A 9 -17.71 3.56 -29.62
C VAL A 9 -16.20 3.38 -29.80
N MET A 10 -15.43 4.37 -29.36
CA MET A 10 -13.99 4.22 -29.19
C MET A 10 -13.83 3.09 -28.17
N THR A 11 -13.47 1.91 -28.65
CA THR A 11 -13.13 0.78 -27.78
C THR A 11 -12.04 1.26 -26.84
N ALA A 12 -12.38 1.38 -25.56
CA ALA A 12 -11.43 1.83 -24.54
C ALA A 12 -10.16 0.96 -24.64
N PRO A 13 -8.96 1.55 -24.58
CA PRO A 13 -7.73 0.79 -24.77
C PRO A 13 -7.62 -0.25 -23.67
N ALA A 14 -7.60 -1.52 -24.06
CA ALA A 14 -7.32 -2.61 -23.14
C ALA A 14 -5.92 -2.41 -22.55
N LYS A 15 -5.79 -2.70 -21.25
CA LYS A 15 -4.51 -2.63 -20.56
C LYS A 15 -3.44 -3.42 -21.34
N PRO A 16 -2.36 -2.77 -21.79
CA PRO A 16 -1.33 -3.43 -22.59
C PRO A 16 -0.56 -4.42 -21.72
N ARG A 17 0.13 -5.36 -22.37
CA ARG A 17 1.12 -6.17 -21.67
C ARG A 17 2.31 -5.30 -21.28
N ILE A 18 2.83 -5.49 -20.07
CA ILE A 18 3.91 -4.65 -19.54
C ILE A 18 5.17 -4.64 -20.42
N ASP A 19 5.49 -5.77 -21.05
CA ASP A 19 6.68 -5.95 -21.90
C ASP A 19 6.60 -5.24 -23.26
N THR A 20 5.40 -4.80 -23.64
CA THR A 20 5.17 -4.00 -24.85
C THR A 20 5.46 -2.51 -24.63
N ILE A 21 5.56 -2.07 -23.37
CA ILE A 21 5.81 -0.67 -23.02
C ILE A 21 7.28 -0.31 -23.28
N LYS A 22 7.51 0.85 -23.89
CA LYS A 22 8.85 1.29 -24.32
C LYS A 22 9.38 2.54 -23.61
N THR A 23 8.54 3.27 -22.89
CA THR A 23 8.95 4.47 -22.16
C THR A 23 8.42 4.44 -20.73
N GLY A 24 9.16 5.05 -19.80
CA GLY A 24 8.78 5.18 -18.41
C GLY A 24 7.51 6.00 -18.23
N SER A 25 7.35 7.07 -19.01
CA SER A 25 6.11 7.85 -19.05
C SER A 25 4.89 6.98 -19.38
N LYS A 26 4.98 6.15 -20.44
CA LYS A 26 3.87 5.26 -20.80
C LYS A 26 3.63 4.17 -19.76
N LEU A 27 4.69 3.66 -19.13
CA LEU A 27 4.57 2.66 -18.07
C LEU A 27 3.80 3.19 -16.85
N LYS A 28 4.08 4.44 -16.46
CA LYS A 28 3.49 5.11 -15.30
C LYS A 28 2.00 5.41 -15.45
N GLN A 29 1.49 5.48 -16.68
CA GLN A 29 0.06 5.71 -16.93
C GLN A 29 -0.82 4.52 -16.50
N TRP A 30 -0.27 3.31 -16.36
CA TRP A 30 -1.06 2.11 -16.11
C TRP A 30 -0.92 1.61 -14.67
N TYR A 31 -2.00 1.06 -14.12
CA TYR A 31 -1.96 0.41 -12.82
C TYR A 31 -1.36 -1.00 -12.92
N TRP A 32 -0.21 -1.26 -12.29
CA TRP A 32 0.41 -2.60 -12.29
C TRP A 32 0.27 -3.32 -10.95
N LEU A 33 0.14 -4.65 -10.95
CA LEU A 33 0.34 -5.40 -9.71
C LEU A 33 1.84 -5.41 -9.38
N LYS A 34 2.15 -5.49 -8.09
CA LYS A 34 3.56 -5.58 -7.65
C LYS A 34 4.24 -6.82 -8.22
N SER A 35 3.51 -7.93 -8.39
CA SER A 35 4.00 -9.16 -9.03
C SER A 35 4.44 -8.91 -10.47
N ASP A 36 3.65 -8.19 -11.25
CA ASP A 36 3.91 -7.90 -12.66
C ASP A 36 5.16 -7.05 -12.80
N LEU A 37 5.26 -5.98 -11.99
CA LEU A 37 6.45 -5.14 -11.92
C LEU A 37 7.69 -5.94 -11.48
N ALA A 38 7.55 -6.81 -10.49
CA ALA A 38 8.67 -7.62 -10.02
C ALA A 38 9.14 -8.63 -11.09
N ALA A 39 8.22 -9.22 -11.85
CA ALA A 39 8.55 -10.10 -12.97
C ALA A 39 9.26 -9.34 -14.09
N GLU A 40 8.76 -8.15 -14.44
CA GLU A 40 9.35 -7.32 -15.48
C GLU A 40 10.72 -6.77 -15.09
N ALA A 41 10.89 -6.32 -13.85
CA ALA A 41 12.20 -5.93 -13.33
C ALA A 41 13.21 -7.08 -13.45
N LYS A 42 12.82 -8.33 -13.13
CA LYS A 42 13.69 -9.51 -13.30
C LYS A 42 14.06 -9.75 -14.76
N ARG A 43 13.12 -9.56 -15.70
CA ARG A 43 13.36 -9.72 -17.15
C ARG A 43 14.45 -8.77 -17.65
N PHE A 44 14.52 -7.56 -17.10
CA PHE A 44 15.57 -6.57 -17.40
C PHE A 44 16.85 -6.74 -16.56
N GLY A 45 16.94 -7.74 -15.68
CA GLY A 45 18.07 -7.88 -14.76
C GLY A 45 18.11 -6.83 -13.64
N LEU A 46 17.01 -6.12 -13.41
CA LEU A 46 16.88 -5.09 -12.38
C LEU A 46 16.52 -5.69 -11.02
N LYS A 47 16.77 -4.92 -9.97
CA LYS A 47 16.29 -5.25 -8.62
C LYS A 47 14.76 -5.29 -8.60
N SER A 48 14.20 -6.44 -8.21
CA SER A 48 12.74 -6.70 -8.17
C SER A 48 12.14 -6.63 -6.76
N THR A 49 12.93 -6.23 -5.76
CA THR A 49 12.49 -6.03 -4.38
C THR A 49 12.26 -4.54 -4.08
N GLY A 50 11.38 -4.25 -3.12
CA GLY A 50 11.02 -2.88 -2.73
C GLY A 50 9.51 -2.66 -2.66
N ALA A 51 9.10 -1.41 -2.48
CA ALA A 51 7.71 -0.97 -2.62
C ALA A 51 7.27 -0.99 -4.09
N LYS A 52 5.96 -1.03 -4.35
CA LYS A 52 5.40 -1.09 -5.71
C LYS A 52 5.93 0.05 -6.59
N PHE A 53 5.85 1.28 -6.09
CA PHE A 53 6.29 2.47 -6.83
C PHE A 53 7.81 2.52 -7.02
N GLU A 54 8.61 2.06 -6.06
CA GLU A 54 10.07 1.97 -6.24
C GLU A 54 10.47 1.01 -7.38
N ILE A 55 9.75 -0.11 -7.54
CA ILE A 55 9.99 -1.04 -8.65
C ILE A 55 9.53 -0.39 -9.97
N LEU A 56 8.37 0.26 -9.97
CA LEU A 56 7.84 0.99 -11.13
C LEU A 56 8.81 2.08 -11.61
N ASP A 57 9.30 2.92 -10.70
CA ASP A 57 10.23 4.01 -11.01
C ASP A 57 11.56 3.49 -11.55
N ARG A 58 12.06 2.37 -11.02
CA ARG A 58 13.28 1.73 -11.51
C ARG A 58 13.13 1.21 -12.94
N ILE A 59 12.01 0.56 -13.26
CA ILE A 59 11.74 0.09 -14.63
C ILE A 59 11.56 1.30 -15.55
N ALA A 60 10.81 2.31 -15.11
CA ALA A 60 10.58 3.52 -15.89
C ALA A 60 11.89 4.24 -16.23
N HIS A 61 12.77 4.42 -15.24
CA HIS A 61 14.09 4.98 -15.44
C HIS A 61 14.90 4.16 -16.47
N PHE A 62 14.97 2.84 -16.29
CA PHE A 62 15.68 1.97 -17.23
C PHE A 62 15.11 2.03 -18.66
N LEU A 63 13.79 2.12 -18.83
CA LEU A 63 13.18 2.27 -20.16
C LEU A 63 13.56 3.60 -20.83
N ASP A 64 13.72 4.67 -20.04
CA ASP A 64 14.02 6.00 -20.57
C ASP A 64 15.53 6.23 -20.79
N THR A 65 16.41 5.61 -19.99
CA THR A 65 17.87 5.89 -20.01
C THR A 65 18.73 4.68 -20.40
N GLY A 66 18.21 3.46 -20.27
CA GLY A 66 19.00 2.22 -20.35
C GLY A 66 19.86 1.94 -19.11
N GLU A 67 19.81 2.80 -18.08
CA GLU A 67 20.64 2.70 -16.89
C GLU A 67 19.93 1.91 -15.77
N SER A 68 20.68 1.04 -15.09
CA SER A 68 20.20 0.34 -13.91
C SER A 68 20.67 1.04 -12.64
N ASP A 69 19.75 1.30 -11.71
CA ASP A 69 20.05 1.73 -10.35
C ASP A 69 20.92 0.70 -9.61
N ASN A 70 22.25 0.86 -9.70
CA ASN A 70 23.21 0.15 -8.85
C ASN A 70 23.26 0.85 -7.48
N ILE A 71 22.13 0.83 -6.75
CA ILE A 71 22.11 1.34 -5.38
C ILE A 71 22.95 0.40 -4.54
N ALA A 72 24.12 0.87 -4.11
CA ALA A 72 24.95 0.18 -3.14
C ALA A 72 24.08 -0.26 -1.95
N PRO A 73 24.22 -1.51 -1.49
CA PRO A 73 23.42 -2.00 -0.38
C PRO A 73 23.59 -1.05 0.81
N LYS A 74 22.46 -0.54 1.36
CA LYS A 74 22.48 0.27 2.57
C LYS A 74 23.26 -0.48 3.66
N PRO A 75 24.11 0.20 4.45
CA PRO A 75 24.87 -0.43 5.51
C PRO A 75 23.91 -1.18 6.45
N ARG A 76 24.21 -2.45 6.71
CA ARG A 76 23.39 -3.29 7.57
C ARG A 76 23.64 -2.91 9.02
N THR A 77 22.60 -2.44 9.71
CA THR A 77 22.66 -2.26 11.16
C THR A 77 22.67 -3.62 11.86
N LYS A 78 23.43 -3.73 12.96
CA LYS A 78 23.48 -4.96 13.76
C LYS A 78 22.11 -5.19 14.40
N ARG A 79 21.43 -6.28 14.03
CA ARG A 79 20.14 -6.64 14.61
C ARG A 79 20.31 -7.23 16.02
N SER A 80 19.38 -6.91 16.90
CA SER A 80 19.23 -7.55 18.20
C SER A 80 19.02 -9.06 18.04
N LYS A 81 19.49 -9.82 19.03
CA LYS A 81 19.36 -11.29 19.10
C LYS A 81 18.07 -11.74 19.81
N PHE A 82 17.26 -10.81 20.31
CA PHE A 82 16.04 -11.12 21.06
C PHE A 82 15.05 -11.92 20.21
N ASP A 83 14.62 -13.09 20.72
CA ASP A 83 13.68 -13.95 20.03
C ASP A 83 12.22 -13.61 20.38
N TRP A 84 11.63 -12.72 19.57
CA TRP A 84 10.23 -12.33 19.67
C TRP A 84 9.20 -13.48 19.52
N HIS A 85 9.61 -14.68 19.11
CA HIS A 85 8.71 -15.83 18.99
C HIS A 85 8.53 -16.60 20.30
N ALA A 86 9.58 -16.65 21.13
CA ALA A 86 9.64 -17.56 22.28
C ALA A 86 9.99 -16.86 23.60
N GLU A 87 10.71 -15.74 23.58
CA GLU A 87 11.13 -15.09 24.83
C GLU A 87 9.91 -14.58 25.64
N PRO A 88 9.96 -14.68 26.98
CA PRO A 88 8.95 -14.09 27.85
C PRO A 88 8.84 -12.59 27.62
N LEU A 89 7.60 -12.10 27.51
CA LEU A 89 7.33 -10.67 27.34
C LEU A 89 6.73 -10.11 28.63
N THR A 90 7.35 -9.02 29.12
CA THR A 90 6.87 -8.22 30.24
C THR A 90 6.58 -6.80 29.79
N PRO A 91 5.83 -6.00 30.56
CA PRO A 91 5.61 -4.58 30.23
C PRO A 91 6.93 -3.80 30.02
N GLU A 92 8.01 -4.18 30.71
CA GLU A 92 9.33 -3.54 30.65
C GLU A 92 10.18 -4.00 29.45
N THR A 93 9.73 -5.00 28.69
CA THR A 93 10.49 -5.52 27.55
C THR A 93 10.67 -4.41 26.50
N PRO A 94 11.92 -4.05 26.14
CA PRO A 94 12.17 -2.99 25.18
C PRO A 94 11.92 -3.46 23.74
N LEU A 95 11.39 -2.56 22.93
CA LEU A 95 11.31 -2.70 21.47
C LEU A 95 12.73 -2.64 20.93
N THR A 96 13.08 -3.62 20.12
CA THR A 96 14.41 -3.72 19.50
C THR A 96 14.30 -3.50 17.99
N ASN A 97 15.41 -3.14 17.32
CA ASN A 97 15.49 -3.14 15.86
C ASN A 97 15.19 -4.50 15.19
N SER A 98 14.99 -5.55 15.98
CA SER A 98 14.61 -6.89 15.51
C SER A 98 13.11 -7.20 15.64
N TYR A 99 12.32 -6.28 16.19
CA TYR A 99 10.89 -6.45 16.51
C TYR A 99 10.05 -7.06 15.37
N LYS A 100 9.12 -7.93 15.76
CA LYS A 100 8.16 -8.59 14.86
C LYS A 100 6.80 -8.73 15.56
N ASN A 101 5.71 -8.56 14.80
CA ASN A 101 4.34 -8.84 15.27
C ASN A 101 4.05 -10.36 15.31
N THR A 102 4.74 -11.10 16.17
CA THR A 102 4.57 -12.55 16.32
C THR A 102 3.28 -12.90 17.06
N GLN A 103 2.91 -14.19 17.07
CA GLN A 103 1.81 -14.66 17.92
C GLN A 103 2.10 -14.47 19.41
N ASN A 104 3.37 -14.53 19.83
CA ASN A 104 3.77 -14.27 21.20
C ASN A 104 3.45 -12.82 21.61
N VAL A 105 3.83 -11.87 20.74
CA VAL A 105 3.52 -10.44 20.93
C VAL A 105 2.01 -10.19 20.90
N ARG A 106 1.27 -10.86 20.01
CA ARG A 106 -0.20 -10.78 19.98
C ARG A 106 -0.82 -11.23 21.30
N ARG A 107 -0.36 -12.35 21.88
CA ARG A 107 -0.85 -12.84 23.18
C ARG A 107 -0.57 -11.84 24.29
N PHE A 108 0.62 -11.25 24.32
CA PHE A 108 0.95 -10.17 25.24
C PHE A 108 -0.07 -9.02 25.13
N PHE A 109 -0.24 -8.45 23.93
CA PHE A 109 -1.14 -7.30 23.78
C PHE A 109 -2.60 -7.66 24.09
N LYS A 110 -3.09 -8.85 23.72
CA LYS A 110 -4.44 -9.28 24.11
C LYS A 110 -4.60 -9.39 25.63
N LYS A 111 -3.60 -9.89 26.35
CA LYS A 111 -3.62 -9.95 27.82
C LYS A 111 -3.72 -8.56 28.46
N HIS A 112 -3.07 -7.55 27.88
CA HIS A 112 -2.99 -6.19 28.45
C HIS A 112 -4.02 -5.18 27.90
N LEU A 113 -4.57 -5.43 26.72
CA LEU A 113 -5.46 -4.52 25.99
C LEU A 113 -6.83 -5.15 25.66
N GLY A 114 -7.02 -6.44 25.98
CA GLY A 114 -8.24 -7.19 25.73
C GLY A 114 -8.26 -7.92 24.39
N ASP A 115 -9.22 -8.84 24.24
CA ASP A 115 -9.32 -9.72 23.07
C ASP A 115 -9.65 -9.02 21.75
N SER A 116 -10.22 -7.82 21.84
CA SER A 116 -10.51 -6.96 20.69
C SER A 116 -9.26 -6.32 20.08
N PHE A 117 -8.08 -6.48 20.71
CA PHE A 117 -6.81 -5.97 20.20
C PHE A 117 -6.52 -6.46 18.77
N LYS A 118 -6.20 -5.52 17.89
CA LYS A 118 -5.75 -5.77 16.52
C LYS A 118 -4.59 -4.85 16.18
N PHE A 119 -3.56 -5.40 15.56
CA PHE A 119 -2.52 -4.58 14.93
C PHE A 119 -3.15 -3.79 13.76
N ASN A 120 -2.99 -2.47 13.80
CA ASN A 120 -3.31 -1.58 12.68
C ASN A 120 -2.02 -0.97 12.12
N ILE A 121 -2.09 -0.32 10.95
CA ILE A 121 -0.92 0.20 10.24
C ILE A 121 -0.20 1.28 11.06
N GLU A 122 -0.95 2.19 11.69
CA GLU A 122 -0.40 3.28 12.51
C GLU A 122 0.39 2.74 13.71
N PHE A 123 -0.18 1.80 14.45
CA PHE A 123 0.45 1.17 15.60
C PHE A 123 1.70 0.39 15.19
N MET A 124 1.64 -0.37 14.09
CA MET A 124 2.82 -1.08 13.59
C MET A 124 3.94 -0.12 13.15
N ALA A 125 3.59 1.03 12.56
CA ALA A 125 4.56 2.06 12.23
C ALA A 125 5.18 2.66 13.50
N TRP A 126 4.36 3.02 14.49
CA TRP A 126 4.83 3.52 15.78
C TRP A 126 5.82 2.56 16.42
N MET A 127 5.49 1.27 16.50
CA MET A 127 6.38 0.24 17.08
C MET A 127 7.73 0.18 16.38
N LYS A 128 7.77 0.41 15.06
CA LYS A 128 9.00 0.36 14.26
C LYS A 128 9.90 1.59 14.48
N PHE A 129 9.33 2.76 14.75
CA PHE A 129 10.08 4.00 14.94
C PHE A 129 10.48 4.27 16.39
N ASN A 130 9.97 3.48 17.34
CA ASN A 130 10.16 3.67 18.78
C ASN A 130 11.05 2.58 19.39
N GLU A 131 12.17 2.24 18.72
CA GLU A 131 13.20 1.39 19.34
C GLU A 131 13.64 1.96 20.70
N GLY A 132 13.78 1.09 21.70
CA GLY A 132 14.11 1.47 23.08
C GLY A 132 12.89 1.78 23.96
N LYS A 133 11.70 2.06 23.40
CA LYS A 133 10.45 2.11 24.18
C LYS A 133 10.05 0.72 24.66
N THR A 134 9.21 0.65 25.67
CA THR A 134 8.77 -0.62 26.28
C THR A 134 7.44 -1.11 25.70
N LEU A 135 7.09 -2.38 25.97
CA LEU A 135 5.76 -2.89 25.66
C LEU A 135 4.65 -2.20 26.47
N ALA A 136 4.96 -1.64 27.65
CA ALA A 136 4.06 -0.79 28.42
C ALA A 136 3.76 0.52 27.66
N ASP A 137 4.80 1.18 27.13
CA ASP A 137 4.65 2.37 26.28
C ASP A 137 3.79 2.07 25.05
N ALA A 138 4.00 0.90 24.43
CA ALA A 138 3.18 0.45 23.32
C ALA A 138 1.70 0.26 23.70
N CYS A 139 1.42 -0.29 24.89
CA CYS A 139 0.06 -0.39 25.39
C CYS A 139 -0.58 0.99 25.63
N ALA A 140 0.19 1.93 26.19
CA ALA A 140 -0.27 3.30 26.40
C ALA A 140 -0.57 4.00 25.06
N GLU A 141 0.32 3.88 24.08
CA GLU A 141 0.11 4.44 22.74
C GLU A 141 -1.12 3.83 22.07
N TYR A 142 -1.31 2.51 22.13
CA TYR A 142 -2.49 1.90 21.54
C TYR A 142 -3.79 2.43 22.15
N LYS A 143 -3.83 2.64 23.48
CA LYS A 143 -4.99 3.26 24.14
C LYS A 143 -5.19 4.70 23.69
N ALA A 144 -4.11 5.46 23.53
CA ALA A 144 -4.16 6.82 22.99
C ALA A 144 -4.70 6.84 21.55
N MET A 145 -4.24 5.91 20.68
CA MET A 145 -4.78 5.71 19.33
C MET A 145 -6.28 5.41 19.37
N LYS A 146 -6.73 4.50 20.23
CA LYS A 146 -8.17 4.20 20.37
C LYS A 146 -8.99 5.38 20.84
N LYS A 147 -8.44 6.24 21.70
CA LYS A 147 -9.10 7.49 22.09
C LYS A 147 -9.22 8.46 20.91
N ARG A 148 -8.19 8.57 20.05
CA ARG A 148 -8.25 9.37 18.82
C ARG A 148 -9.26 8.80 17.83
N GLU A 149 -9.25 7.49 17.60
CA GLU A 149 -10.18 6.77 16.71
C GLU A 149 -11.65 6.85 17.16
N ALA A 150 -11.91 7.11 18.45
CA ALA A 150 -13.26 7.26 18.97
C ALA A 150 -13.93 8.61 18.63
N ASP A 151 -13.15 9.59 18.16
CA ASP A 151 -13.68 10.85 17.66
C ASP A 151 -14.37 10.61 16.29
N PRO A 152 -15.66 10.96 16.12
CA PRO A 152 -16.35 10.80 14.84
C PRO A 152 -15.71 11.57 13.68
N SER A 153 -14.95 12.63 13.98
CA SER A 153 -14.20 13.41 12.99
C SER A 153 -12.84 12.80 12.63
N PHE A 154 -12.41 11.75 13.35
CA PHE A 154 -11.13 11.10 13.07
C PHE A 154 -11.14 10.44 11.69
N GLN A 155 -10.10 10.73 10.92
CA GLN A 155 -9.83 10.08 9.65
C GLN A 155 -8.40 9.57 9.65
N SER A 156 -8.23 8.26 9.48
CA SER A 156 -6.91 7.68 9.37
C SER A 156 -6.21 8.15 8.10
N LYS A 157 -4.93 8.53 8.21
CA LYS A 157 -4.08 8.83 7.06
C LYS A 157 -3.95 7.59 6.17
N ILE A 158 -4.27 7.73 4.88
CA ILE A 158 -3.93 6.74 3.87
C ILE A 158 -2.64 7.18 3.20
N GLU A 159 -1.64 6.30 3.20
CA GLU A 159 -0.37 6.58 2.55
C GLU A 159 -0.56 6.72 1.03
N PRO A 160 0.14 7.65 0.36
CA PRO A 160 -0.08 7.95 -1.06
C PRO A 160 0.01 6.74 -1.99
N HIS A 161 0.78 5.71 -1.62
CA HIS A 161 0.91 4.51 -2.44
C HIS A 161 -0.30 3.57 -2.39
N ASN A 162 -1.24 3.77 -1.46
CA ASN A 162 -2.38 2.90 -1.25
C ASN A 162 -3.64 3.44 -1.96
N GLN A 163 -3.53 3.52 -3.28
CA GLN A 163 -4.55 4.12 -4.17
C GLN A 163 -5.93 3.49 -4.00
N PHE A 164 -6.01 2.16 -3.89
CA PHE A 164 -7.28 1.44 -3.73
C PHE A 164 -8.04 1.86 -2.47
N ASN A 165 -7.33 2.02 -1.34
CA ASN A 165 -8.00 2.43 -0.11
C ASN A 165 -8.45 3.89 -0.17
N GLN A 166 -7.68 4.77 -0.85
CA GLN A 166 -8.09 6.16 -1.08
C GLN A 166 -9.34 6.19 -1.96
N TYR A 167 -9.31 5.49 -3.10
CA TYR A 167 -10.45 5.30 -4.00
C TYR A 167 -11.69 4.79 -3.25
N THR A 168 -11.54 3.75 -2.42
CA THR A 168 -12.63 3.20 -1.61
C THR A 168 -13.25 4.24 -0.69
N ARG A 169 -12.43 5.06 -0.03
CA ARG A 169 -12.92 6.09 0.89
C ARG A 169 -13.70 7.15 0.13
N ASP A 170 -13.14 7.66 -0.96
CA ASP A 170 -13.74 8.75 -1.73
C ASP A 170 -15.04 8.28 -2.40
N PHE A 171 -15.03 7.09 -2.99
CA PHE A 171 -16.21 6.45 -3.58
C PHE A 171 -17.35 6.27 -2.57
N LEU A 172 -17.07 5.71 -1.39
CA LEU A 172 -18.11 5.45 -0.38
C LEU A 172 -18.57 6.72 0.34
N ALA A 173 -17.76 7.78 0.34
CA ALA A 173 -18.16 9.08 0.86
C ALA A 173 -19.22 9.73 -0.03
N GLU A 174 -19.10 9.60 -1.35
CA GLU A 174 -20.10 10.10 -2.31
C GLU A 174 -21.27 9.14 -2.54
N HIS A 175 -21.08 7.85 -2.29
CA HIS A 175 -22.09 6.80 -2.50
C HIS A 175 -22.30 5.92 -1.28
N PRO A 176 -22.82 6.48 -0.16
CA PRO A 176 -22.99 5.74 1.10
C PRO A 176 -23.99 4.57 1.02
N GLN A 177 -24.83 4.52 -0.01
CA GLN A 177 -25.76 3.42 -0.29
C GLN A 177 -25.10 2.20 -0.96
N LEU A 178 -23.89 2.36 -1.50
CA LEU A 178 -23.16 1.30 -2.19
C LEU A 178 -22.22 0.55 -1.25
N GLY A 179 -21.81 -0.65 -1.67
CA GLY A 179 -20.99 -1.54 -0.87
C GLY A 179 -19.61 -1.79 -1.45
N MET A 180 -18.80 -2.58 -0.73
CA MET A 180 -17.47 -2.99 -1.18
C MET A 180 -17.48 -3.80 -2.49
N ASP A 181 -18.58 -4.46 -2.83
CA ASP A 181 -18.69 -5.21 -4.09
C ASP A 181 -18.80 -4.26 -5.29
N ASP A 182 -19.50 -3.14 -5.15
CA ASP A 182 -19.50 -2.06 -6.15
C ASP A 182 -18.13 -1.42 -6.28
N VAL A 183 -17.49 -1.08 -5.16
CA VAL A 183 -16.11 -0.55 -5.14
C VAL A 183 -15.18 -1.47 -5.93
N ARG A 184 -15.22 -2.79 -5.70
CA ARG A 184 -14.36 -3.75 -6.39
C ARG A 184 -14.66 -3.83 -7.89
N ARG A 185 -15.95 -3.86 -8.26
CA ARG A 185 -16.38 -3.90 -9.65
C ARG A 185 -15.89 -2.67 -10.41
N ILE A 186 -16.12 -1.48 -9.88
CA ILE A 186 -15.79 -0.22 -10.54
C ILE A 186 -14.28 0.03 -10.52
N TRP A 187 -13.60 -0.26 -9.40
CA TRP A 187 -12.15 -0.23 -9.33
C TRP A 187 -11.49 -1.09 -10.41
N THR A 188 -12.05 -2.28 -10.68
CA THR A 188 -11.56 -3.19 -11.73
C THR A 188 -11.63 -2.53 -13.11
N LEU A 189 -12.70 -1.79 -13.41
CA LEU A 189 -12.84 -1.02 -14.64
C LEU A 189 -11.86 0.16 -14.67
N LYS A 190 -11.76 0.92 -13.57
CA LYS A 190 -10.87 2.07 -13.43
C LYS A 190 -9.41 1.72 -13.71
N ILE A 191 -8.90 0.65 -13.12
CA ILE A 191 -7.49 0.23 -13.28
C ILE A 191 -7.21 -0.45 -14.62
N ALA A 192 -8.26 -0.80 -15.39
CA ALA A 192 -8.13 -1.28 -16.75
C ALA A 192 -7.90 -0.14 -17.76
N LEU A 193 -8.05 1.11 -17.33
CA LEU A 193 -7.83 2.32 -18.13
C LEU A 193 -6.52 3.03 -17.73
N PRO A 194 -5.89 3.76 -18.68
CA PRO A 194 -4.74 4.59 -18.37
C PRO A 194 -5.15 5.82 -17.55
N SER A 195 -4.21 6.34 -16.77
CA SER A 195 -4.30 7.62 -16.08
C SER A 195 -3.19 8.54 -16.56
N GLU A 196 -3.52 9.78 -16.89
CA GLU A 196 -2.53 10.77 -17.33
C GLU A 196 -1.51 11.08 -16.22
N THR A 197 -1.96 11.11 -14.97
CA THR A 197 -1.13 11.37 -13.79
C THR A 197 -0.45 10.11 -13.27
N GLY A 198 -0.82 8.92 -13.79
CA GLY A 198 -0.45 7.62 -13.24
C GLY A 198 -1.15 7.29 -11.91
N ARG A 199 -2.13 8.12 -11.53
CA ARG A 199 -2.96 7.95 -10.34
C ARG A 199 -4.37 7.51 -10.71
N HIS A 200 -4.84 6.46 -10.06
CA HIS A 200 -6.18 5.91 -10.21
C HIS A 200 -6.99 6.37 -9.01
N GLU A 201 -7.45 7.61 -9.08
CA GLU A 201 -8.29 8.27 -8.08
C GLU A 201 -9.75 8.20 -8.51
N TYR A 202 -10.65 8.22 -7.54
CA TYR A 202 -12.08 8.17 -7.80
C TYR A 202 -12.53 9.45 -8.52
N ASP A 203 -13.41 9.28 -9.50
CA ASP A 203 -14.09 10.35 -10.22
C ASP A 203 -15.56 9.96 -10.39
N ALA A 204 -16.48 10.93 -10.33
CA ALA A 204 -17.92 10.67 -10.43
C ALA A 204 -18.32 9.99 -11.76
N SER A 205 -17.55 10.21 -12.83
CA SER A 205 -17.77 9.56 -14.14
C SER A 205 -17.41 8.07 -14.15
N ASP A 206 -16.81 7.52 -13.08
CA ASP A 206 -16.50 6.08 -13.00
C ASP A 206 -17.77 5.20 -12.93
N LEU A 207 -18.94 5.80 -12.69
CA LEU A 207 -20.23 5.11 -12.67
C LEU A 207 -20.96 5.12 -14.01
N ASP A 208 -20.50 5.91 -14.99
CA ASP A 208 -21.10 6.01 -16.33
C ASP A 208 -20.68 4.85 -17.26
#